data_AF-F3GL96-F1
#
_entry.id   AF-F3GL96-F1
#
_cell.length_a   1.000
_cell.length_b   1.000
_cell.length_c   1.000
_cell.angle_alpha   90.00
_cell.angle_beta   90.00
_cell.angle_gamma   90.00
#
_symmetry.space_group_name_H-M   'P 1'
#
loop_
_entity.id
_entity.type
_entity.pdbx_description
1 polymer ?
#
loop_
_entity_poly.entity_id
_entity_poly.type
_entity_poly.pdbx_seq_one_letter_code
_entity_poly.pdbx_strand_id
1 'polypeptide(L)'
;ETVSASELILGMQCGGSDAFSGITANPALGYASDLLLRAGATVMFSEVTEVRDAIYLLTSRAQDQDVAQALVREMDWYDRYLAKGEADRSANTTPGNKKGGLSNIVEKSLGSIVKSGSSAINGVLGPGERVSSKGLIFCATPASDFVCGTLQLAAGMNLH
;
A
#
# COMPACT_ATOMS: atom_id res chain seq x y z
N GLU A 1 -7.24 -22.24 18.64
CA GLU A 1 -5.97 -22.68 19.25
C GLU A 1 -5.01 -21.49 19.26
N THR A 2 -3.99 -21.49 20.13
CA THR A 2 -2.93 -20.48 20.09
C THR A 2 -2.03 -20.76 18.89
N VAL A 3 -1.79 -19.75 18.05
CA VAL A 3 -0.91 -19.85 16.87
C VAL A 3 0.19 -18.78 16.90
N SER A 4 1.24 -19.01 16.12
CA SER A 4 2.35 -18.05 15.95
C SER A 4 1.88 -16.77 15.25
N ALA A 5 2.46 -15.62 15.60
CA ALA A 5 2.26 -14.37 14.88
C ALA A 5 2.72 -14.45 13.41
N SER A 6 3.57 -15.40 13.04
CA SER A 6 3.97 -15.67 11.65
C SER A 6 2.79 -16.06 10.74
N GLU A 7 1.68 -16.52 11.31
CA GLU A 7 0.47 -16.87 10.57
C GLU A 7 -0.38 -15.64 10.21
N LEU A 8 -0.03 -14.46 10.72
CA LEU A 8 -0.73 -13.22 10.38
C LEU A 8 -0.38 -12.77 8.95
N ILE A 9 -1.41 -12.31 8.26
CA ILE A 9 -1.33 -11.61 6.98
C ILE A 9 -2.10 -10.31 7.19
N LEU A 10 -1.37 -9.23 7.49
CA LEU A 10 -1.91 -7.90 7.74
C LEU A 10 -2.09 -7.16 6.41
N GLY A 11 -3.31 -6.71 6.10
CA GLY A 11 -3.57 -5.70 5.07
C GLY A 11 -3.57 -4.30 5.67
N MET A 12 -2.99 -3.32 4.99
CA MET A 12 -2.97 -1.92 5.42
C MET A 12 -3.46 -1.02 4.30
N GLN A 13 -4.35 -0.09 4.65
CA GLN A 13 -4.82 0.97 3.76
C GLN A 13 -4.97 2.29 4.52
N CYS A 14 -5.07 3.38 3.78
CA CYS A 14 -5.56 4.65 4.31
C CYS A 14 -7.08 4.75 4.08
N GLY A 15 -7.72 5.69 4.77
CA GLY A 15 -9.12 6.05 4.53
C GLY A 15 -9.24 7.56 4.42
N GLY A 16 -9.71 8.19 5.49
CA GLY A 16 -9.79 9.65 5.59
C GLY A 16 -8.45 10.32 5.89
N SER A 17 -7.45 10.24 5.00
CA SER A 17 -6.14 10.85 5.24
C SER A 17 -6.21 12.36 5.49
N ASP A 18 -5.38 12.84 6.41
CA ASP A 18 -5.20 14.25 6.74
C ASP A 18 -3.71 14.62 6.76
N ALA A 19 -3.39 15.87 7.07
CA ALA A 19 -2.01 16.34 7.13
C ALA A 19 -1.18 15.63 8.23
N PHE A 20 -1.82 15.05 9.24
CA PHE A 20 -1.13 14.38 10.35
C PHE A 20 -0.89 12.89 10.10
N SER A 21 -1.61 12.30 9.15
CA SER A 21 -1.56 10.88 8.85
C SER A 21 -0.15 10.42 8.52
N GLY A 22 0.59 11.19 7.70
CA GLY A 22 1.97 10.90 7.31
C GLY A 22 3.02 11.06 8.41
N ILE A 23 2.68 11.71 9.54
CA ILE A 23 3.61 11.97 10.65
C ILE A 23 3.17 11.34 11.98
N THR A 24 2.00 10.72 12.04
CA THR A 24 1.47 10.02 13.23
C THR A 24 1.11 8.57 12.95
N ALA A 25 -0.09 8.32 12.40
CA ALA A 25 -0.64 6.98 12.21
C ALA A 25 0.18 6.13 11.22
N ASN A 26 0.59 6.68 10.08
CA ASN A 26 1.36 5.92 9.08
C ASN A 26 2.75 5.53 9.60
N PRO A 27 3.52 6.40 10.28
CA PRO A 27 4.73 5.99 10.99
C PRO A 27 4.52 4.87 12.02
N ALA A 28 3.47 4.97 12.84
CA ALA A 28 3.16 3.94 13.84
C ALA A 28 2.84 2.59 13.16
N LEU A 29 2.07 2.62 12.07
CA LEU A 29 1.74 1.43 11.29
C LEU A 29 2.97 0.85 10.58
N GLY A 30 3.85 1.69 10.07
CA GLY A 30 5.13 1.26 9.48
C GLY A 30 6.03 0.56 10.49
N TYR A 31 6.11 1.06 11.72
CA TYR A 31 6.85 0.38 12.80
C TYR A 31 6.20 -0.95 13.18
N ALA A 32 4.87 -1.01 13.28
CA ALA A 32 4.14 -2.25 13.54
C ALA A 32 4.34 -3.28 12.41
N SER A 33 4.35 -2.83 11.15
CA SER A 33 4.69 -3.64 9.97
C SER A 33 6.07 -4.29 10.15
N ASP A 34 7.10 -3.49 10.44
CA ASP A 34 8.47 -4.02 10.63
C ASP A 34 8.56 -5.03 11.79
N LEU A 35 7.79 -4.84 12.88
CA LEU A 35 7.72 -5.82 13.98
C LEU A 35 7.08 -7.15 13.54
N LEU A 36 5.98 -7.10 12.78
CA LEU A 36 5.30 -8.29 12.28
C LEU A 36 6.17 -9.05 11.26
N LEU A 37 6.86 -8.33 10.38
CA LEU A 37 7.81 -8.91 9.44
C LEU A 37 8.95 -9.64 10.17
N ARG A 38 9.49 -9.05 11.23
CA ARG A 38 10.49 -9.71 12.10
C ARG A 38 9.96 -10.96 12.80
N ALA A 39 8.66 -11.05 13.03
CA ALA A 39 8.01 -12.24 13.57
C ALA A 39 7.68 -13.30 12.48
N GLY A 40 8.04 -13.06 11.22
CA GLY A 40 7.79 -13.97 10.09
C GLY A 40 6.38 -13.86 9.51
N ALA A 41 5.63 -12.81 9.86
CA ALA A 41 4.31 -12.55 9.30
C ALA A 41 4.41 -12.03 7.85
N THR A 42 3.25 -11.86 7.21
CA THR A 42 3.13 -11.16 5.92
C THR A 42 2.42 -9.84 6.15
N VAL A 43 2.91 -8.79 5.51
CA VAL A 43 2.29 -7.46 5.57
C VAL A 43 2.05 -6.97 4.15
N MET A 44 0.86 -6.45 3.89
CA MET A 44 0.42 -5.96 2.59
C MET A 44 0.10 -4.48 2.71
N PHE A 45 0.61 -3.67 1.78
CA PHE A 45 0.18 -2.30 1.59
C PHE A 45 -0.21 -2.11 0.12
N SER A 46 -1.13 -1.19 -0.15
CA SER A 46 -1.88 -1.17 -1.40
C SER A 46 -2.08 0.25 -1.96
N GLU A 47 -3.25 0.52 -2.53
CA GLU A 47 -3.70 1.85 -2.94
C GLU A 47 -2.75 2.50 -3.96
N VAL A 48 -2.76 1.97 -5.19
CA VAL A 48 -1.86 2.42 -6.27
C VAL A 48 -1.90 3.93 -6.44
N THR A 49 -3.09 4.52 -6.47
CA THR A 49 -3.27 5.98 -6.57
C THR A 49 -2.60 6.75 -5.44
N GLU A 50 -2.56 6.18 -4.23
CA GLU A 50 -1.93 6.81 -3.08
C GLU A 50 -0.43 6.71 -3.09
N VAL A 51 0.18 5.69 -3.67
CA VAL A 51 1.66 5.55 -3.66
C VAL A 51 2.33 5.98 -4.95
N ARG A 52 1.54 6.19 -6.02
CA ARG A 52 2.00 6.38 -7.41
C ARG A 52 3.10 7.43 -7.57
N ASP A 53 2.99 8.56 -6.86
CA ASP A 53 3.93 9.69 -7.00
C ASP A 53 5.19 9.53 -6.15
N ALA A 54 5.19 8.58 -5.21
CA ALA A 54 6.36 8.22 -4.39
C ALA A 54 6.98 6.87 -4.82
N ILE A 55 6.63 6.36 -6.01
CA ILE A 55 7.08 5.05 -6.51
C ILE A 55 8.60 4.89 -6.49
N TYR A 56 9.35 5.96 -6.76
CA TYR A 56 10.82 5.94 -6.78
C TYR A 56 11.42 5.60 -5.41
N LEU A 57 10.72 5.88 -4.31
CA LEU A 57 11.10 5.50 -2.94
C LEU A 57 10.73 4.05 -2.60
N LEU A 58 9.75 3.48 -3.29
CA LEU A 58 9.38 2.07 -3.13
C LEU A 58 10.31 1.16 -3.94
N THR A 59 10.62 1.54 -5.19
CA THR A 59 11.52 0.76 -6.04
C THR A 59 12.94 0.67 -5.48
N SER A 60 13.40 1.69 -4.74
CA SER A 60 14.71 1.63 -4.06
C SER A 60 14.74 0.68 -2.87
N ARG A 61 13.57 0.23 -2.38
CA ARG A 61 13.39 -0.75 -1.30
C ARG A 61 13.00 -2.13 -1.81
N ALA A 62 12.88 -2.33 -3.13
CA ALA A 62 12.62 -3.65 -3.67
C ALA A 62 13.76 -4.62 -3.31
N GLN A 63 13.41 -5.86 -2.96
CA GLN A 63 14.40 -6.89 -2.64
C GLN A 63 15.35 -7.18 -3.80
N ASP A 64 14.84 -7.12 -5.02
CA ASP A 64 15.58 -7.34 -6.25
C ASP A 64 14.97 -6.53 -7.42
N GLN A 65 15.61 -6.65 -8.59
CA GLN A 65 15.21 -5.94 -9.80
C GLN A 65 13.84 -6.40 -10.32
N ASP A 66 13.48 -7.67 -10.14
CA ASP A 66 12.21 -8.22 -10.63
C ASP A 66 11.04 -7.64 -9.83
N VAL A 67 11.20 -7.52 -8.51
CA VAL A 67 10.22 -6.84 -7.64
C VAL A 67 10.11 -5.35 -7.99
N ALA A 68 11.23 -4.67 -8.26
CA ALA A 68 11.21 -3.25 -8.67
C ALA A 68 10.46 -3.06 -10.00
N GLN A 69 10.70 -3.94 -10.98
CA GLN A 69 10.00 -3.91 -12.25
C GLN A 69 8.51 -4.25 -12.11
N ALA A 70 8.17 -5.19 -11.22
CA ALA A 70 6.78 -5.53 -10.92
C ALA A 70 6.03 -4.34 -10.32
N LEU A 71 6.64 -3.58 -9.40
CA LEU A 71 6.06 -2.34 -8.87
C LEU A 71 5.74 -1.35 -9.99
N VAL A 72 6.71 -1.08 -10.87
CA VAL A 72 6.53 -0.16 -12.00
C VAL A 72 5.45 -0.65 -12.96
N ARG A 73 5.40 -1.96 -13.23
CA ARG A 73 4.38 -2.57 -14.09
C ARG A 73 2.96 -2.34 -13.56
N GLU A 74 2.75 -2.52 -12.25
CA GLU A 74 1.42 -2.29 -11.66
C GLU A 74 1.05 -0.80 -11.66
N MET A 75 2.02 0.11 -11.48
CA MET A 75 1.77 1.56 -11.64
C MET A 75 1.32 1.89 -13.07
N ASP A 76 2.04 1.40 -14.08
CA ASP A 76 1.71 1.62 -15.49
C ASP A 76 0.36 1.00 -15.88
N TRP A 77 0.08 -0.21 -15.40
CA TRP A 77 -1.22 -0.85 -15.61
C TRP A 77 -2.36 0.01 -15.06
N TYR A 78 -2.19 0.54 -13.86
CA TYR A 78 -3.22 1.35 -13.20
C TYR A 78 -3.39 2.72 -13.87
N ASP A 79 -2.30 3.35 -14.32
CA ASP A 79 -2.36 4.59 -15.11
C ASP A 79 -3.16 4.37 -16.41
N ARG A 80 -2.93 3.26 -17.12
CA ARG A 80 -3.70 2.87 -18.31
C ARG A 80 -5.15 2.55 -18.00
N TYR A 81 -5.43 1.95 -16.84
CA TYR A 81 -6.80 1.69 -16.37
C TYR A 81 -7.56 3.00 -16.13
N LEU A 82 -6.96 3.97 -15.43
CA LEU A 82 -7.57 5.28 -15.19
C LEU A 82 -7.80 6.04 -16.50
N ALA A 83 -6.85 6.00 -17.43
CA ALA A 83 -6.99 6.65 -18.74
C ALA A 83 -8.19 6.11 -19.54
N LYS A 84 -8.43 4.79 -19.50
CA LYS A 84 -9.61 4.17 -20.14
C LYS A 84 -10.92 4.59 -19.48
N GLY A 85 -10.90 4.85 -18.18
CA GLY A 85 -12.05 5.32 -17.43
C GLY A 85 -12.21 6.84 -17.41
N GLU A 86 -11.37 7.58 -18.16
CA GLU A 86 -11.33 9.05 -18.17
C GLU A 86 -11.22 9.66 -16.75
N ALA A 87 -10.50 8.97 -15.87
CA ALA A 87 -10.35 9.33 -14.47
C ALA A 87 -8.95 9.89 -14.18
N ASP A 88 -8.88 10.92 -13.33
CA ASP A 88 -7.61 11.48 -12.86
C ASP A 88 -7.32 11.02 -11.43
N ARG A 89 -6.08 10.55 -11.21
CA ARG A 89 -5.53 10.22 -9.89
C ARG A 89 -5.63 11.37 -8.89
N SER A 90 -5.55 12.63 -9.34
CA SER A 90 -5.63 13.81 -8.48
C SER A 90 -6.95 13.92 -7.72
N ALA A 91 -8.02 13.28 -8.24
CA ALA A 91 -9.31 13.19 -7.59
C ALA A 91 -9.28 12.40 -6.26
N ASN A 92 -8.25 11.58 -6.04
CA ASN A 92 -8.08 10.83 -4.80
C ASN A 92 -7.74 11.70 -3.59
N THR A 93 -7.26 12.93 -3.80
CA THR A 93 -7.20 13.94 -2.73
C THR A 93 -8.61 14.53 -2.56
N THR A 94 -9.45 13.84 -1.79
CA THR A 94 -10.86 14.19 -1.60
C THR A 94 -11.02 15.57 -0.95
N PRO A 95 -12.20 16.23 -1.07
CA PRO A 95 -12.47 17.49 -0.39
C PRO A 95 -12.23 17.43 1.14
N GLY A 96 -12.50 16.27 1.75
CA GLY A 96 -12.21 16.02 3.17
C GLY A 96 -10.70 16.05 3.48
N ASN A 97 -9.87 15.41 2.63
CA ASN A 97 -8.42 15.41 2.79
C ASN A 97 -7.84 16.84 2.68
N LYS A 98 -8.32 17.62 1.70
CA LYS A 98 -7.90 19.03 1.51
C LYS A 98 -8.27 19.90 2.71
N LYS A 99 -9.48 19.73 3.24
CA LYS A 99 -9.91 20.40 4.48
C LYS A 99 -9.07 19.97 5.69
N GLY A 100 -8.61 18.72 5.70
CA GLY A 100 -7.67 18.17 6.69
C GLY A 100 -6.21 18.58 6.49
N GLY A 101 -5.92 19.47 5.52
CA GLY A 101 -4.59 20.07 5.33
C GLY A 101 -3.70 19.38 4.30
N LEU A 102 -4.15 18.33 3.61
CA LEU A 102 -3.39 17.73 2.50
C LEU A 102 -3.49 18.60 1.25
N SER A 103 -2.36 19.13 0.81
CA SER A 103 -2.32 20.13 -0.27
C SER A 103 -2.41 19.49 -1.65
N ASN A 104 -1.72 18.37 -1.87
CA ASN A 104 -1.67 17.70 -3.16
C ASN A 104 -1.43 16.18 -3.03
N ILE A 105 -1.51 15.50 -4.17
CA ILE A 105 -1.38 14.05 -4.28
C ILE A 105 0.06 13.56 -4.00
N VAL A 106 1.09 14.36 -4.29
CA VAL A 106 2.49 14.00 -4.00
C VAL A 106 2.73 13.96 -2.49
N GLU A 107 2.25 14.96 -1.75
CA GLU A 107 2.30 14.99 -0.28
C GLU A 107 1.57 13.78 0.33
N LYS A 108 0.37 13.48 -0.19
CA LYS A 108 -0.38 12.29 0.19
C LYS A 108 0.45 11.03 -0.08
N SER A 109 1.12 10.92 -1.22
CA SER A 109 1.97 9.77 -1.53
C SER A 109 3.15 9.60 -0.60
N LEU A 110 3.86 10.68 -0.28
CA LEU A 110 4.96 10.63 0.67
C LEU A 110 4.50 10.16 2.05
N GLY A 111 3.36 10.66 2.54
CA GLY A 111 2.78 10.20 3.80
C GLY A 111 2.26 8.76 3.75
N SER A 112 1.62 8.36 2.64
CA SER A 112 0.99 7.04 2.49
C SER A 112 2.02 5.92 2.40
N ILE A 113 3.19 6.12 1.79
CA ILE A 113 4.22 5.06 1.74
C ILE A 113 4.83 4.75 3.10
N VAL A 114 4.76 5.67 4.08
CA VAL A 114 5.36 5.48 5.41
C VAL A 114 4.78 4.27 6.14
N LYS A 115 3.51 3.92 5.88
CA LYS A 115 2.85 2.75 6.48
C LYS A 115 3.51 1.42 6.10
N SER A 116 4.31 1.40 5.03
CA SER A 116 5.09 0.22 4.62
C SER A 116 6.36 0.00 5.46
N GLY A 117 6.65 0.87 6.43
CA GLY A 117 7.83 0.74 7.29
C GLY A 117 9.15 0.93 6.53
N SER A 118 10.19 0.24 6.99
CA SER A 118 11.56 0.34 6.44
C SER A 118 12.06 -0.95 5.78
N SER A 119 11.35 -2.07 5.96
CA SER A 119 11.71 -3.36 5.39
C SER A 119 11.72 -3.36 3.85
N ALA A 120 12.48 -4.30 3.27
CA ALA A 120 12.50 -4.52 1.83
C ALA A 120 11.15 -5.05 1.34
N ILE A 121 10.71 -4.63 0.15
CA ILE A 121 9.51 -5.14 -0.51
C ILE A 121 9.90 -6.47 -1.16
N ASN A 122 9.25 -7.55 -0.76
CA ASN A 122 9.58 -8.92 -1.16
C ASN A 122 8.75 -9.41 -2.34
N GLY A 123 7.65 -8.73 -2.68
CA GLY A 123 6.77 -9.15 -3.76
C GLY A 123 5.71 -8.11 -4.12
N VAL A 124 5.09 -8.34 -5.27
CA VAL A 124 4.02 -7.50 -5.82
C VAL A 124 2.90 -8.42 -6.31
N LEU A 125 1.66 -8.05 -6.00
CA LEU A 125 0.46 -8.74 -6.46
C LEU A 125 -0.40 -7.77 -7.28
N GLY A 126 -0.90 -8.25 -8.41
CA GLY A 126 -1.96 -7.58 -9.15
C GLY A 126 -3.34 -7.79 -8.52
N PRO A 127 -4.37 -7.05 -8.95
CA PRO A 127 -5.73 -7.20 -8.43
C PRO A 127 -6.26 -8.63 -8.59
N GLY A 128 -6.60 -9.28 -7.47
CA GLY A 128 -7.19 -10.63 -7.43
C GLY A 128 -6.19 -11.79 -7.31
N GLU A 129 -4.89 -11.51 -7.29
CA GLU A 129 -3.87 -12.52 -7.02
C GLU A 129 -3.76 -12.84 -5.53
N ARG A 130 -3.36 -14.07 -5.18
CA ARG A 130 -3.15 -14.50 -3.80
C ARG A 130 -1.70 -14.44 -3.40
N VAL A 131 -1.44 -14.06 -2.15
CA VAL A 131 -0.09 -14.07 -1.61
C VAL A 131 0.43 -15.50 -1.43
N SER A 132 1.64 -15.76 -1.91
CA SER A 132 2.31 -17.08 -1.81
C SER A 132 3.64 -17.02 -1.06
N SER A 133 4.12 -15.83 -0.72
CA SER A 133 5.41 -15.60 -0.04
C SER A 133 5.21 -14.77 1.22
N LYS A 134 6.11 -14.94 2.19
CA LYS A 134 6.18 -14.11 3.40
C LYS A 134 6.91 -12.79 3.11
N GLY A 135 6.76 -11.82 3.99
CA GLY A 135 7.43 -10.53 3.91
C GLY A 135 6.48 -9.37 3.63
N LEU A 136 7.05 -8.24 3.17
CA LEU A 136 6.33 -7.03 2.82
C LEU A 136 5.93 -7.09 1.34
N ILE A 137 4.63 -7.05 1.08
CA ILE A 137 4.05 -7.26 -0.24
C ILE A 137 3.30 -6.00 -0.66
N PHE A 138 3.55 -5.52 -1.87
CA PHE A 138 2.70 -4.51 -2.47
C PHE A 138 1.53 -5.18 -3.18
N CYS A 139 0.31 -5.03 -2.68
CA CYS A 139 -0.90 -5.57 -3.30
C CYS A 139 -1.59 -4.44 -4.07
N ALA A 140 -1.46 -4.42 -5.39
CA ALA A 140 -2.00 -3.36 -6.24
C ALA A 140 -3.54 -3.36 -6.20
N THR A 141 -4.12 -2.31 -5.62
CA THR A 141 -5.57 -2.11 -5.53
C THR A 141 -5.93 -0.64 -5.83
N PRO A 142 -7.18 -0.36 -6.24
CA PRO A 142 -7.75 0.98 -6.12
C PRO A 142 -7.75 1.48 -4.67
N ALA A 143 -7.61 2.79 -4.49
CA ALA A 143 -7.62 3.44 -3.17
C ALA A 143 -9.01 3.60 -2.54
N SER A 144 -10.08 3.10 -3.19
CA SER A 144 -11.41 3.11 -2.59
C SER A 144 -11.47 2.09 -1.46
N ASP A 145 -11.79 2.53 -0.25
CA ASP A 145 -11.73 1.73 0.99
C ASP A 145 -12.36 0.33 0.85
N PHE A 146 -13.56 0.25 0.28
CA PHE A 146 -14.29 -1.01 0.11
C PHE A 146 -13.67 -1.92 -0.95
N VAL A 147 -13.14 -1.35 -2.02
CA VAL A 147 -12.51 -2.10 -3.11
C VAL A 147 -11.14 -2.61 -2.65
N CYS A 148 -10.35 -1.76 -1.98
CA CYS A 148 -9.06 -2.11 -1.42
C CYS A 148 -9.19 -3.26 -0.42
N GLY A 149 -10.05 -3.12 0.59
CA GLY A 149 -10.28 -4.17 1.58
C GLY A 149 -10.76 -5.48 0.96
N THR A 150 -11.63 -5.42 -0.06
CA THR A 150 -12.09 -6.63 -0.77
C THR A 150 -10.95 -7.33 -1.49
N LEU A 151 -10.07 -6.58 -2.16
CA LEU A 151 -8.93 -7.16 -2.89
C LEU A 151 -7.84 -7.66 -1.95
N GLN A 152 -7.57 -7.00 -0.83
CA GLN A 152 -6.65 -7.50 0.20
C GLN A 152 -7.19 -8.78 0.85
N LEU A 153 -8.51 -8.86 1.10
CA LEU A 153 -9.16 -10.09 1.56
C LEU A 153 -9.03 -11.22 0.53
N ALA A 154 -9.28 -10.93 -0.75
CA ALA A 154 -9.08 -11.89 -1.83
C ALA A 154 -7.63 -12.36 -1.93
N ALA A 155 -6.66 -11.46 -1.67
CA ALA A 155 -5.25 -11.79 -1.64
C ALA A 155 -4.83 -12.66 -0.46
N GLY A 156 -5.65 -12.70 0.60
CA GLY A 156 -5.51 -13.63 1.72
C GLY A 156 -5.25 -12.98 3.08
N MET A 157 -5.45 -11.67 3.24
CA MET A 157 -5.32 -11.04 4.56
C MET A 157 -6.27 -11.68 5.58
N ASN A 158 -5.82 -11.78 6.82
CA ASN A 158 -6.63 -12.24 7.96
C ASN A 158 -6.70 -11.21 9.09
N LEU A 159 -6.06 -10.05 8.89
CA LEU A 159 -6.08 -8.88 9.74
C LEU A 159 -6.01 -7.64 8.84
N HIS A 160 -6.72 -6.56 9.21
CA HIS A 160 -6.76 -5.29 8.49
C HIS A 160 -6.64 -4.12 9.47
#